data_AF-A0A3N4HNM1-F1
#
_entry.id   AF-A0A3N4HNM1-F1
#
_cell.length_a   1.000
_cell.length_b   1.000
_cell.length_c   1.000
_cell.angle_alpha   90.00
_cell.angle_beta   90.00
_cell.angle_gamma   90.00
#
_symmetry.space_group_name_H-M   'P 1'
#
loop_
_entity.id
_entity.type
_entity.pdbx_description
1 polymer ?
#
loop_
_entity_poly.entity_id
_entity_poly.type
_entity_poly.pdbx_seq_one_letter_code
_entity_poly.pdbx_strand_id
1 'polypeptide(L)'
;MFDRSIIRMNDPFPSQPNSISPELQERIVELEAKPLDLLKRTYDLNDQHFRAFDTFTKEMGQKGCHEEYPYRGMGAPPFTTPITADNIEKCEEQQKFFERQFLYWSYNRAYIQKMMVASVSGKPELYWEMFDLAKEAGWYEGREPESYLEMRWILDVIDNEQLFRIERGLVRLHLEVALPRPIVETALLWFGPRCFNIYSLLRLFLSTASFHQPVPPHLNITAACHQSTKTPPIVPSMTANLQQMIRPAPYSGDSMPSLKARYERLKARQALLVGRVTTFNQRSLCTYTDIENAQLAERVGTELRPFAPLSIPTFKTISILTREALELEEQYLAEDEAYFAAWRKDKLFTEKLIAISLFVTNGTMMKGGTEEEVKTLLDGLNAAMRDAFKFAASEGIYNGPIPRAFDDALLLLQSLDTGSS
;
A
#
# COMPACT_ATOMS: atom_id res chain seq x y z
N MET A 1 6.79 -68.14 -43.59
CA MET A 1 6.87 -67.17 -44.69
C MET A 1 6.44 -65.83 -44.13
N PHE A 2 7.38 -64.92 -43.87
CA PHE A 2 7.08 -63.56 -43.42
C PHE A 2 7.32 -62.61 -44.58
N ASP A 3 6.26 -61.92 -44.98
CA ASP A 3 6.24 -60.98 -46.08
C ASP A 3 6.95 -59.69 -45.66
N ARG A 4 8.00 -59.33 -46.41
CA ARG A 4 8.78 -58.10 -46.24
C ARG A 4 8.22 -57.06 -47.22
N SER A 5 7.07 -56.49 -46.89
CA SER A 5 6.57 -55.31 -47.59
C SER A 5 7.29 -54.07 -47.08
N ILE A 6 8.19 -53.61 -47.93
CA ILE A 6 8.99 -52.39 -47.83
C ILE A 6 8.06 -51.18 -47.85
N ILE A 7 7.92 -50.49 -46.72
CA ILE A 7 7.39 -49.12 -46.66
C ILE A 7 8.54 -48.18 -47.04
N ARG A 8 8.60 -47.76 -48.30
CA ARG A 8 9.39 -46.59 -48.74
C ARG A 8 8.52 -45.35 -48.53
N MET A 9 8.60 -44.75 -47.35
CA MET A 9 8.22 -43.35 -47.15
C MET A 9 9.44 -42.49 -47.52
N ASN A 10 9.51 -42.07 -48.78
CA ASN A 10 10.30 -40.91 -49.18
C ASN A 10 9.42 -39.68 -48.94
N ASP A 11 9.22 -39.32 -47.67
CA ASP A 11 8.80 -37.96 -47.36
C ASP A 11 10.04 -37.06 -47.51
N PRO A 12 9.97 -35.98 -48.31
CA PRO A 12 11.06 -35.02 -48.39
C PRO A 12 11.33 -34.46 -47.00
N PHE A 13 12.57 -34.63 -46.53
CA PHE A 13 13.05 -33.99 -45.31
C PHE A 13 12.65 -32.52 -45.32
N PRO A 14 12.05 -31.99 -44.22
CA PRO A 14 11.74 -30.58 -44.13
C PRO A 14 13.03 -29.80 -44.40
N SER A 15 12.89 -28.86 -45.34
CA SER A 15 13.87 -27.87 -45.74
C SER A 15 14.71 -27.39 -44.57
N GLN A 16 16.02 -27.29 -44.80
CA GLN A 16 17.02 -26.81 -43.84
C GLN A 16 16.51 -25.62 -43.01
N PRO A 17 16.82 -25.56 -41.70
CA PRO A 17 16.43 -24.44 -40.85
C PRO A 17 16.88 -23.14 -41.53
N ASN A 18 15.91 -22.25 -41.78
CA ASN A 18 16.12 -20.93 -42.34
C ASN A 18 17.38 -20.32 -41.70
N SER A 19 18.41 -20.07 -42.49
CA SER A 19 19.65 -19.47 -42.00
C SER A 19 19.30 -18.12 -41.37
N ILE A 20 19.45 -18.02 -40.05
CA ILE A 20 19.27 -16.78 -39.30
C ILE A 20 20.20 -15.73 -39.93
N SER A 21 19.64 -14.57 -40.29
CA SER A 21 20.44 -13.47 -40.85
C SER A 21 21.52 -13.03 -39.84
N PRO A 22 22.75 -12.67 -40.27
CA PRO A 22 23.81 -12.22 -39.36
C PRO A 22 23.40 -11.12 -38.39
N GLU A 23 22.58 -10.16 -38.84
CA GLU A 23 22.03 -9.07 -38.01
C GLU A 23 21.15 -9.59 -36.87
N LEU A 24 20.33 -10.61 -37.13
CA LEU A 24 19.48 -11.24 -36.12
C LEU A 24 20.32 -12.03 -35.12
N GLN A 25 21.39 -12.67 -35.56
CA GLN A 25 22.33 -13.37 -34.67
C GLN A 25 23.05 -12.39 -33.74
N GLU A 26 23.52 -11.25 -34.26
CA GLU A 26 24.14 -10.19 -33.46
C GLU A 26 23.15 -9.63 -32.42
N ARG A 27 21.91 -9.36 -32.83
CA ARG A 27 20.85 -8.87 -31.93
C ARG A 27 20.53 -9.87 -30.82
N ILE A 28 20.50 -11.17 -31.11
CA ILE A 28 20.34 -12.22 -30.09
C ILE A 28 21.50 -12.19 -29.09
N VAL A 29 22.74 -12.13 -29.57
CA VAL A 29 23.94 -12.10 -28.72
C VAL A 29 23.96 -10.87 -27.81
N GLU A 30 23.62 -9.69 -28.32
CA GLU A 30 23.50 -8.48 -27.49
C GLU A 30 22.41 -8.64 -26.42
N LEU A 31 21.29 -9.24 -26.78
CA LEU A 31 20.16 -9.44 -25.88
C LEU A 31 20.44 -10.51 -24.82
N GLU A 32 21.33 -11.47 -25.08
CA GLU A 32 21.81 -12.44 -24.09
C GLU A 32 22.78 -11.82 -23.07
N ALA A 33 23.54 -10.79 -23.45
CA ALA A 33 24.48 -10.11 -22.56
C ALA A 33 23.79 -9.17 -21.54
N LYS A 34 22.70 -8.50 -21.94
CA LYS A 34 21.99 -7.51 -21.10
C LYS A 34 21.39 -8.10 -19.81
N PRO A 35 20.78 -9.29 -19.80
CA PRO A 35 20.34 -9.98 -18.59
C PRO A 35 21.45 -10.18 -17.55
N LEU A 36 22.66 -10.54 -17.98
CA LEU A 36 23.79 -10.79 -17.08
C LEU A 36 24.27 -9.49 -16.40
N ASP A 37 24.31 -8.39 -17.14
CA ASP A 37 24.62 -7.08 -16.60
C ASP A 37 23.57 -6.62 -15.57
N LEU A 38 22.28 -6.75 -15.90
CA LEU A 38 21.20 -6.37 -15.00
C LEU A 38 21.18 -7.23 -13.72
N LEU A 39 21.44 -8.53 -13.86
CA LEU A 39 21.56 -9.46 -12.74
C LEU A 39 22.71 -9.03 -11.80
N LYS A 40 23.87 -8.69 -12.35
CA LYS A 40 25.02 -8.19 -11.58
C LYS A 40 24.66 -6.91 -10.84
N ARG A 41 24.10 -5.91 -11.52
CA ARG A 41 23.65 -4.65 -10.90
C ARG A 41 22.62 -4.89 -9.79
N THR A 42 21.71 -5.85 -9.98
CA THR A 42 20.72 -6.26 -8.97
C THR A 42 21.38 -6.86 -7.74
N TYR A 43 22.41 -7.70 -7.91
CA TYR A 43 23.18 -8.24 -6.79
C TYR A 43 23.97 -7.17 -6.04
N ASP A 44 24.65 -6.27 -6.76
CA ASP A 44 25.43 -5.19 -6.15
C ASP A 44 24.51 -4.26 -5.34
N LEU A 45 23.34 -3.90 -5.87
CA LEU A 45 22.33 -3.11 -5.16
C LEU A 45 21.73 -3.86 -3.96
N ASN A 46 21.60 -5.18 -4.06
CA ASN A 46 21.18 -6.02 -2.93
C ASN A 46 22.20 -6.06 -1.80
N ASP A 47 23.48 -6.20 -2.12
CA ASP A 47 24.56 -6.22 -1.13
C ASP A 47 24.69 -4.87 -0.43
N GLN A 48 24.69 -3.76 -1.19
CA GLN A 48 24.74 -2.41 -0.62
C GLN A 48 23.58 -2.14 0.34
N HIS A 49 22.35 -2.44 -0.07
CA HIS A 49 21.17 -2.22 0.76
C HIS A 49 21.15 -3.13 1.99
N PHE A 50 21.64 -4.38 1.87
CA PHE A 50 21.76 -5.29 3.00
C PHE A 50 22.71 -4.73 4.08
N ARG A 51 23.87 -4.22 3.68
CA ARG A 51 24.84 -3.60 4.61
C ARG A 51 24.26 -2.37 5.32
N ALA A 52 23.54 -1.53 4.59
CA ALA A 52 22.86 -0.36 5.18
C ALA A 52 21.79 -0.80 6.19
N PHE A 53 20.97 -1.78 5.82
CA PHE A 53 19.92 -2.34 6.67
C PHE A 53 20.47 -3.02 7.94
N ASP A 54 21.53 -3.80 7.82
CA ASP A 54 22.22 -4.45 8.95
C ASP A 54 22.79 -3.40 9.93
N THR A 55 23.37 -2.32 9.40
CA THR A 55 23.86 -1.19 10.21
C THR A 55 22.71 -0.53 10.98
N PHE A 56 21.63 -0.19 10.29
CA PHE A 56 20.43 0.39 10.90
C PHE A 56 19.82 -0.52 11.98
N THR A 57 19.70 -1.82 11.70
CA THR A 57 19.13 -2.79 12.65
C THR A 57 19.98 -2.89 13.91
N LYS A 58 21.31 -2.88 13.78
CA LYS A 58 22.24 -2.87 14.93
C LYS A 58 22.07 -1.61 15.78
N GLU A 59 21.98 -0.44 15.16
CA GLU A 59 21.78 0.83 15.86
C GLU A 59 20.42 0.90 16.58
N MET A 60 19.35 0.42 15.92
CA MET A 60 18.02 0.37 16.51
C MET A 60 17.94 -0.61 17.68
N GLY A 61 18.62 -1.77 17.57
CA GLY A 61 18.76 -2.73 18.65
C GLY A 61 19.45 -2.13 19.89
N GLN A 62 20.48 -1.30 19.70
CA GLN A 62 21.13 -0.57 20.80
C GLN A 62 20.19 0.45 21.48
N LYS A 63 19.23 1.01 20.73
CA LYS A 63 18.21 1.94 21.24
C LYS A 63 17.00 1.22 21.88
N GLY A 64 17.00 -0.11 21.95
CA GLY A 64 15.91 -0.90 22.54
C GLY A 64 14.70 -1.10 21.63
N CYS A 65 14.82 -0.77 20.33
CA CYS A 65 13.84 -1.12 19.32
C CYS A 65 14.17 -2.51 18.76
N HIS A 66 13.51 -3.54 19.28
CA HIS A 66 13.84 -4.96 19.03
C HIS A 66 13.00 -5.64 17.93
N GLU A 67 12.37 -4.87 17.05
CA GLU A 67 11.61 -5.49 15.97
C GLU A 67 12.58 -5.94 14.86
N GLU A 68 12.78 -7.27 14.75
CA GLU A 68 13.58 -7.86 13.69
C GLU A 68 12.80 -7.78 12.37
N TYR A 69 13.11 -6.76 11.58
CA TYR A 69 12.58 -6.65 10.23
C TYR A 69 13.38 -7.58 9.29
N PRO A 70 12.75 -8.52 8.56
CA PRO A 70 13.47 -9.36 7.62
C PRO A 70 13.88 -8.54 6.38
N TYR A 71 15.18 -8.50 6.08
CA TYR A 71 15.68 -7.92 4.83
C TYR A 71 15.15 -8.73 3.65
N ARG A 72 14.56 -8.04 2.66
CA ARG A 72 14.13 -8.66 1.39
C ARG A 72 14.88 -8.05 0.21
N GLY A 73 15.76 -8.85 -0.38
CA GLY A 73 16.45 -8.53 -1.64
C GLY A 73 15.49 -8.55 -2.83
N MET A 74 15.87 -7.85 -3.91
CA MET A 74 15.22 -8.04 -5.21
C MET A 74 15.55 -9.45 -5.73
N GLY A 75 14.54 -10.12 -6.28
CA GLY A 75 14.75 -11.38 -7.00
C GLY A 75 15.42 -11.16 -8.36
N ALA A 76 16.03 -12.21 -8.90
CA ALA A 76 16.51 -12.20 -10.28
C ALA A 76 15.32 -12.04 -11.24
N PRO A 77 15.40 -11.16 -12.26
CA PRO A 77 14.35 -11.06 -13.26
C PRO A 77 14.19 -12.39 -14.03
N PRO A 78 12.96 -12.89 -14.24
CA PRO A 78 12.71 -14.13 -14.98
C PRO A 78 12.78 -13.89 -16.50
N PHE A 79 13.99 -13.76 -17.05
CA PHE A 79 14.19 -13.60 -18.48
C PHE A 79 13.79 -14.85 -19.27
N THR A 80 13.17 -14.65 -20.43
CA THR A 80 12.87 -15.74 -21.36
C THR A 80 14.17 -16.30 -21.93
N THR A 81 14.38 -17.60 -21.78
CA THR A 81 15.54 -18.32 -22.32
C THR A 81 15.08 -19.66 -22.92
N PRO A 82 15.64 -20.10 -24.06
CA PRO A 82 16.59 -19.37 -24.93
C PRO A 82 15.91 -18.23 -25.71
N ILE A 83 16.70 -17.24 -26.11
CA ILE A 83 16.24 -16.19 -27.04
C ILE A 83 16.29 -16.78 -28.46
N THR A 84 15.19 -16.64 -29.20
CA THR A 84 15.03 -17.14 -30.56
C THR A 84 14.58 -16.01 -31.48
N ALA A 85 14.69 -16.23 -32.79
CA ALA A 85 14.16 -15.31 -33.80
C ALA A 85 12.68 -14.95 -33.55
N ASP A 86 11.88 -15.94 -33.14
CA ASP A 86 10.44 -15.78 -32.96
C ASP A 86 10.06 -15.01 -31.67
N ASN A 87 10.96 -14.91 -30.69
CA ASN A 87 10.67 -14.28 -29.39
C ASN A 87 11.49 -13.00 -29.12
N ILE A 88 12.35 -12.58 -30.04
CA ILE A 88 13.33 -11.51 -29.81
C ILE A 88 12.70 -10.17 -29.41
N GLU A 89 11.59 -9.77 -30.05
CA GLU A 89 10.88 -8.52 -29.74
C GLU A 89 10.30 -8.54 -28.32
N LYS A 90 9.71 -9.67 -27.92
CA LYS A 90 9.21 -9.87 -26.56
C LYS A 90 10.34 -9.81 -25.53
N CYS A 91 11.48 -10.41 -25.83
CA CYS A 91 12.65 -10.39 -24.95
C CYS A 91 13.21 -8.97 -24.79
N GLU A 92 13.16 -8.13 -25.84
CA GLU A 92 13.54 -6.71 -25.76
C GLU A 92 12.58 -5.89 -24.88
N GLU A 93 11.27 -6.13 -25.01
CA GLU A 93 10.28 -5.51 -24.14
C GLU A 93 10.48 -5.92 -22.68
N GLN A 94 10.75 -7.20 -22.42
CA GLN A 94 11.10 -7.70 -21.09
C GLN A 94 12.35 -7.00 -20.54
N GLN A 95 13.42 -6.86 -21.34
CA GLN A 95 14.63 -6.15 -20.91
C GLN A 95 14.31 -4.69 -20.55
N LYS A 96 13.61 -3.95 -21.41
CA LYS A 96 13.21 -2.56 -21.14
C LYS A 96 12.32 -2.43 -19.91
N PHE A 97 11.45 -3.41 -19.67
CA PHE A 97 10.63 -3.46 -18.47
C PHE A 97 11.49 -3.63 -17.22
N PHE A 98 12.38 -4.62 -17.19
CA PHE A 98 13.20 -4.89 -16.01
C PHE A 98 14.24 -3.80 -15.74
N GLU A 99 14.79 -3.14 -16.75
CA GLU A 99 15.66 -1.97 -16.56
C GLU A 99 14.92 -0.81 -15.86
N ARG A 100 13.67 -0.54 -16.29
CA ARG A 100 12.83 0.48 -15.64
C ARG A 100 12.51 0.12 -14.20
N GLN A 101 12.19 -1.16 -13.95
CA GLN A 101 11.98 -1.65 -12.59
C GLN A 101 13.25 -1.49 -11.74
N PHE A 102 14.41 -1.90 -12.25
CA PHE A 102 15.68 -1.76 -11.53
C PHE A 102 15.97 -0.30 -11.17
N LEU A 103 15.80 0.63 -12.11
CA LEU A 103 16.00 2.06 -11.84
C LEU A 103 15.07 2.56 -10.73
N TYR A 104 13.78 2.20 -10.81
CA TYR A 104 12.80 2.50 -9.79
C TYR A 104 13.22 1.97 -8.40
N TRP A 105 13.61 0.70 -8.32
CA TRP A 105 14.07 0.07 -7.08
C TRP A 105 15.35 0.69 -6.54
N SER A 106 16.26 1.12 -7.41
CA SER A 106 17.49 1.82 -7.03
C SER A 106 17.19 3.13 -6.33
N TYR A 107 16.33 3.97 -6.92
CA TYR A 107 15.87 5.20 -6.27
C TYR A 107 15.14 4.92 -4.96
N ASN A 108 14.21 3.96 -4.94
CA ASN A 108 13.46 3.60 -3.74
C ASN A 108 14.37 3.17 -2.59
N ARG A 109 15.39 2.35 -2.86
CA ARG A 109 16.36 1.93 -1.84
C ARG A 109 17.22 3.07 -1.33
N ALA A 110 17.69 3.94 -2.23
CA ALA A 110 18.44 5.13 -1.83
C ALA A 110 17.57 6.05 -0.96
N TYR A 111 16.30 6.19 -1.29
CA TYR A 111 15.34 6.98 -0.54
C TYR A 111 15.08 6.41 0.86
N ILE A 112 14.77 5.12 0.96
CA ILE A 112 14.58 4.42 2.25
C ILE A 112 15.85 4.52 3.12
N GLN A 113 17.03 4.37 2.53
CA GLN A 113 18.29 4.53 3.25
C GLN A 113 18.43 5.94 3.83
N LYS A 114 18.13 6.99 3.04
CA LYS A 114 18.16 8.37 3.54
C LYS A 114 17.13 8.59 4.64
N MET A 115 15.92 8.04 4.50
CA MET A 115 14.87 8.09 5.52
C MET A 115 15.32 7.45 6.85
N MET A 116 15.97 6.29 6.78
CA MET A 116 16.53 5.61 7.96
C MET A 116 17.57 6.49 8.66
N VAL A 117 18.50 7.08 7.91
CA VAL A 117 19.55 7.96 8.47
C VAL A 117 18.94 9.25 9.04
N ALA A 118 17.95 9.85 8.37
CA ALA A 118 17.23 11.02 8.84
C ALA A 118 16.49 10.74 10.16
N SER A 119 15.81 9.58 10.24
CA SER A 119 15.07 9.15 11.44
C SER A 119 15.98 8.90 12.64
N VAL A 120 17.17 8.35 12.42
CA VAL A 120 18.16 8.07 13.48
C VAL A 120 18.84 9.34 13.98
N SER A 121 19.19 10.24 13.06
CA SER A 121 20.00 11.42 13.36
C SER A 121 19.18 12.64 13.79
N GLY A 122 17.90 12.71 13.39
CA GLY A 122 17.02 13.86 13.65
C GLY A 122 17.45 15.14 12.92
N LYS A 123 18.34 15.04 11.92
CA LYS A 123 18.91 16.18 11.19
C LYS A 123 17.99 16.64 10.06
N PRO A 124 17.49 17.90 10.08
CA PRO A 124 16.61 18.43 9.04
C PRO A 124 17.20 18.39 7.62
N GLU A 125 18.52 18.52 7.49
CA GLU A 125 19.22 18.61 6.20
C GLU A 125 19.07 17.33 5.37
N LEU A 126 18.92 16.17 6.03
CA LEU A 126 18.78 14.88 5.35
C LEU A 126 17.41 14.71 4.68
N TYR A 127 16.39 15.40 5.17
CA TYR A 127 15.07 15.39 4.52
C TYR A 127 15.09 16.19 3.21
N TRP A 128 15.91 17.23 3.10
CA TRP A 128 16.11 17.94 1.83
C TRP A 128 16.75 17.03 0.79
N GLU A 129 17.75 16.23 1.19
CA GLU A 129 18.33 15.22 0.28
C GLU A 129 17.32 14.15 -0.16
N MET A 130 16.34 13.80 0.69
CA MET A 130 15.24 12.91 0.31
C MET A 130 14.31 13.56 -0.70
N PHE A 131 14.00 14.85 -0.51
CA PHE A 131 13.18 15.63 -1.42
C PHE A 131 13.84 15.76 -2.80
N ASP A 132 15.13 16.09 -2.85
CA ASP A 132 15.90 16.17 -4.09
C ASP A 132 15.89 14.83 -4.84
N LEU A 133 16.08 13.72 -4.11
CA LEU A 133 16.04 12.38 -4.68
C LEU A 133 14.64 12.03 -5.22
N ALA A 134 13.58 12.38 -4.50
CA ALA A 134 12.21 12.16 -4.96
C ALA A 134 11.89 12.98 -6.21
N LYS A 135 12.42 14.19 -6.31
CA LYS A 135 12.30 15.04 -7.50
C LYS A 135 13.07 14.48 -8.69
N GLU A 136 14.31 14.03 -8.49
CA GLU A 136 15.13 13.37 -9.52
C GLU A 136 14.47 12.10 -10.04
N ALA A 137 13.86 11.33 -9.14
CA ALA A 137 13.11 10.12 -9.48
C ALA A 137 11.74 10.39 -10.15
N GLY A 138 11.34 11.66 -10.29
CA GLY A 138 10.04 12.06 -10.86
C GLY A 138 8.84 11.67 -9.98
N TRP A 139 9.04 11.56 -8.67
CA TRP A 139 7.96 11.27 -7.72
C TRP A 139 7.24 12.52 -7.26
N TYR A 140 7.87 13.69 -7.41
CA TYR A 140 7.28 14.98 -7.09
C TYR A 140 7.62 16.02 -8.17
N GLU A 141 6.57 16.62 -8.74
CA GLU A 141 6.67 17.66 -9.78
C GLU A 141 6.16 19.04 -9.29
N GLY A 142 5.83 19.15 -8.00
CA GLY A 142 5.28 20.38 -7.42
C GLY A 142 6.34 21.46 -7.18
N ARG A 143 5.93 22.51 -6.45
CA ARG A 143 6.80 23.64 -6.12
C ARG A 143 7.85 23.25 -5.06
N GLU A 144 8.95 23.99 -5.05
CA GLU A 144 9.93 23.90 -3.96
C GLU A 144 9.27 24.24 -2.62
N PRO A 145 9.47 23.44 -1.56
CA PRO A 145 8.96 23.76 -0.24
C PRO A 145 9.65 25.01 0.32
N GLU A 146 8.88 25.88 0.97
CA GLU A 146 9.39 27.12 1.56
C GLU A 146 9.92 26.90 2.99
N SER A 147 9.62 25.74 3.59
CA SER A 147 9.99 25.42 4.96
C SER A 147 10.23 23.93 5.17
N TYR A 148 10.92 23.60 6.26
CA TYR A 148 11.10 22.21 6.70
C TYR A 148 9.77 21.49 6.97
N LEU A 149 8.76 22.18 7.53
CA LEU A 149 7.47 21.55 7.80
C LEU A 149 6.73 21.19 6.51
N GLU A 150 6.78 22.07 5.51
CA GLU A 150 6.20 21.82 4.20
C GLU A 150 6.93 20.68 3.48
N MET A 151 8.26 20.68 3.50
CA MET A 151 9.08 19.60 2.93
C MET A 151 8.76 18.25 3.58
N ARG A 152 8.62 18.20 4.91
CA ARG A 152 8.26 16.96 5.61
C ARG A 152 6.87 16.48 5.21
N TRP A 153 5.89 17.39 5.15
CA TRP A 153 4.55 17.05 4.69
C TRP A 153 4.55 16.52 3.24
N ILE A 154 5.34 17.12 2.34
CA ILE A 154 5.50 16.63 0.97
C ILE A 154 6.09 15.20 0.96
N LEU A 155 7.12 14.94 1.75
CA LEU A 155 7.72 13.60 1.85
C LEU A 155 6.72 12.58 2.42
N ASP A 156 5.93 12.95 3.42
CA ASP A 156 4.86 12.08 3.95
C ASP A 156 3.83 11.76 2.84
N VAL A 157 3.49 12.72 1.97
CA VAL A 157 2.61 12.48 0.81
C VAL A 157 3.27 11.56 -0.21
N ILE A 158 4.55 11.80 -0.53
CA ILE A 158 5.33 10.97 -1.47
C ILE A 158 5.43 9.53 -0.95
N ASP A 159 5.67 9.32 0.34
CA ASP A 159 5.74 7.99 0.96
C ASP A 159 4.43 7.23 0.78
N ASN A 160 3.31 7.91 1.02
CA ASN A 160 1.98 7.35 0.81
C ASN A 160 1.72 7.04 -0.68
N GLU A 161 2.13 7.90 -1.60
CA GLU A 161 1.97 7.67 -3.05
C GLU A 161 2.91 6.59 -3.61
N GLN A 162 4.16 6.50 -3.15
CA GLN A 162 5.11 5.49 -3.61
C GLN A 162 4.71 4.11 -3.13
N LEU A 163 4.26 3.98 -1.88
CA LEU A 163 3.67 2.75 -1.39
C LEU A 163 2.54 2.29 -2.33
N PHE A 164 1.68 3.23 -2.74
CA PHE A 164 0.60 2.98 -3.69
C PHE A 164 1.10 2.56 -5.09
N ARG A 165 2.14 3.21 -5.65
CA ARG A 165 2.70 2.88 -6.97
C ARG A 165 3.36 1.49 -7.00
N ILE A 166 4.12 1.12 -5.97
CA ILE A 166 4.75 -0.21 -5.84
C ILE A 166 3.68 -1.28 -5.81
N GLU A 167 2.65 -1.08 -4.99
CA GLU A 167 1.54 -2.02 -4.87
C GLU A 167 0.77 -2.16 -6.19
N ARG A 168 0.50 -1.06 -6.91
CA ARG A 168 -0.14 -1.09 -8.24
C ARG A 168 0.71 -1.83 -9.28
N GLY A 169 2.02 -1.60 -9.29
CA GLY A 169 2.96 -2.29 -10.19
C GLY A 169 3.03 -3.79 -9.93
N LEU A 170 3.08 -4.21 -8.66
CA LEU A 170 3.07 -5.62 -8.26
C LEU A 170 1.74 -6.31 -8.60
N VAL A 171 0.61 -5.61 -8.40
CA VAL A 171 -0.73 -6.08 -8.76
C VAL A 171 -0.84 -6.26 -10.27
N ARG A 172 -0.40 -5.29 -11.06
CA ARG A 172 -0.37 -5.40 -12.53
C ARG A 172 0.45 -6.60 -12.98
N LEU A 173 1.65 -6.79 -12.43
CA LEU A 173 2.52 -7.92 -12.78
C LEU A 173 1.86 -9.28 -12.46
N HIS A 174 1.20 -9.41 -11.30
CA HIS A 174 0.50 -10.65 -10.92
C HIS A 174 -0.74 -10.89 -11.79
N LEU A 175 -1.48 -9.83 -12.12
CA LEU A 175 -2.67 -9.89 -12.96
C LEU A 175 -2.32 -10.24 -14.41
N GLU A 176 -1.28 -9.63 -14.99
CA GLU A 176 -0.82 -9.91 -16.36
C GLU A 176 -0.29 -11.35 -16.52
N VAL A 177 0.17 -11.97 -15.42
CA VAL A 177 0.59 -13.39 -15.41
C VAL A 177 -0.59 -14.34 -15.24
N ALA A 178 -1.63 -13.95 -14.48
CA ALA A 178 -2.73 -14.84 -14.10
C ALA A 178 -4.00 -14.72 -14.97
N LEU A 179 -4.22 -13.59 -15.64
CA LEU A 179 -5.47 -13.27 -16.31
C LEU A 179 -5.26 -12.71 -17.72
N PRO A 180 -6.22 -12.93 -18.64
CA PRO A 180 -6.23 -12.26 -19.95
C PRO A 180 -6.23 -10.74 -19.79
N ARG A 181 -5.41 -10.07 -20.61
CA ARG A 181 -5.19 -8.61 -20.62
C ARG A 181 -6.45 -7.74 -20.46
N PRO A 182 -7.62 -8.03 -21.09
CA PRO A 182 -8.83 -7.22 -20.90
C PRO A 182 -9.39 -7.25 -19.47
N ILE A 183 -9.24 -8.38 -18.78
CA ILE A 183 -9.67 -8.57 -17.38
C ILE A 183 -8.69 -7.86 -16.44
N VAL A 184 -7.39 -7.90 -16.76
CA VAL A 184 -6.35 -7.16 -16.05
C VAL A 184 -6.56 -5.66 -16.16
N GLU A 185 -6.85 -5.17 -17.36
CA GLU A 185 -7.16 -3.76 -17.62
C GLU A 185 -8.46 -3.37 -16.89
N THR A 186 -9.50 -4.20 -16.90
CA THR A 186 -10.74 -3.96 -16.15
C THR A 186 -10.53 -3.96 -14.63
N ALA A 187 -9.71 -4.87 -14.09
CA ALA A 187 -9.37 -4.89 -12.68
C ALA A 187 -8.55 -3.65 -12.30
N LEU A 188 -7.50 -3.31 -13.07
CA LEU A 188 -6.69 -2.10 -12.84
C LEU A 188 -7.51 -0.80 -12.99
N LEU A 189 -8.61 -0.84 -13.76
CA LEU A 189 -9.62 0.21 -13.93
C LEU A 189 -10.54 0.40 -12.71
N TRP A 190 -10.54 -0.49 -11.73
CA TRP A 190 -11.35 -0.34 -10.50
C TRP A 190 -10.57 0.27 -9.33
N PHE A 191 -9.23 0.39 -9.44
CA PHE A 191 -8.34 0.61 -8.29
C PHE A 191 -7.41 1.81 -8.48
N GLY A 192 -8.01 2.97 -8.77
CA GLY A 192 -7.33 4.25 -8.88
C GLY A 192 -6.60 4.73 -7.61
N PRO A 193 -5.91 5.88 -7.67
CA PRO A 193 -4.87 6.35 -6.74
C PRO A 193 -5.21 6.50 -5.24
N ARG A 194 -6.43 6.20 -4.80
CA ARG A 194 -6.91 6.50 -3.43
C ARG A 194 -7.36 5.30 -2.61
N CYS A 195 -7.04 4.07 -3.05
CA CYS A 195 -7.67 2.87 -2.52
C CYS A 195 -6.69 1.89 -1.86
N PHE A 196 -5.99 2.33 -0.81
CA PHE A 196 -5.11 1.49 0.01
C PHE A 196 -5.82 0.24 0.57
N ASN A 197 -7.11 0.32 0.93
CA ASN A 197 -7.84 -0.83 1.50
C ASN A 197 -8.36 -1.85 0.47
N ILE A 198 -8.23 -1.57 -0.84
CA ILE A 198 -8.66 -2.50 -1.88
C ILE A 198 -7.53 -3.49 -2.26
N TYR A 199 -6.26 -3.15 -1.98
CA TYR A 199 -5.12 -4.06 -2.13
C TYR A 199 -5.29 -5.35 -1.30
N SER A 200 -5.80 -5.25 -0.07
CA SER A 200 -6.13 -6.42 0.75
C SER A 200 -7.23 -7.27 0.10
N LEU A 201 -8.25 -6.65 -0.50
CA LEU A 201 -9.38 -7.30 -1.18
C LEU A 201 -9.01 -7.91 -2.56
N LEU A 202 -7.97 -7.41 -3.23
CA LEU A 202 -7.42 -7.93 -4.48
C LEU A 202 -6.43 -9.08 -4.27
N ARG A 203 -5.58 -8.97 -3.25
CA ARG A 203 -4.73 -10.09 -2.81
C ARG A 203 -5.61 -11.29 -2.44
N LEU A 204 -6.75 -10.99 -1.82
CA LEU A 204 -7.90 -11.88 -1.64
C LEU A 204 -8.33 -12.54 -2.98
N PHE A 205 -8.69 -11.75 -3.99
CA PHE A 205 -9.21 -12.26 -5.26
C PHE A 205 -8.22 -13.18 -6.03
N LEU A 206 -6.90 -12.96 -5.90
CA LEU A 206 -5.89 -13.66 -6.71
C LEU A 206 -5.31 -14.93 -6.07
N SER A 207 -5.40 -15.10 -4.74
CA SER A 207 -5.02 -16.37 -4.08
C SER A 207 -5.99 -17.52 -4.37
N THR A 208 -7.22 -17.23 -4.80
CA THR A 208 -8.25 -18.25 -5.08
C THR A 208 -8.32 -18.69 -6.54
N ALA A 209 -7.82 -17.88 -7.48
CA ALA A 209 -7.86 -18.20 -8.92
C ALA A 209 -6.75 -19.18 -9.37
N SER A 210 -5.72 -19.40 -8.55
CA SER A 210 -4.58 -20.26 -8.89
C SER A 210 -4.57 -21.56 -8.06
N PHE A 211 -5.42 -22.53 -8.40
CA PHE A 211 -5.23 -23.91 -7.95
C PHE A 211 -5.60 -24.95 -9.01
N HIS A 212 -4.60 -25.36 -9.79
CA HIS A 212 -4.44 -26.73 -10.28
C HIS A 212 -2.95 -27.01 -10.56
N GLN A 213 -2.16 -27.26 -9.52
CA GLN A 213 -1.10 -28.29 -9.51
C GLN A 213 -0.88 -28.79 -8.07
N PRO A 214 -0.70 -30.11 -7.84
CA PRO A 214 -0.48 -30.67 -6.51
C PRO A 214 1.01 -30.59 -6.12
N VAL A 215 1.30 -30.19 -4.89
CA VAL A 215 2.63 -30.34 -4.27
C VAL A 215 2.49 -31.24 -3.03
N PRO A 216 3.44 -32.15 -2.75
CA PRO A 216 3.24 -33.27 -1.83
C PRO A 216 3.28 -32.85 -0.35
N PRO A 217 2.70 -33.67 0.54
CA PRO A 217 2.76 -33.42 1.97
C PRO A 217 4.17 -33.76 2.44
N HIS A 218 4.76 -32.92 3.30
CA HIS A 218 5.66 -33.26 4.42
C HIS A 218 6.45 -32.00 4.77
N LEU A 219 6.05 -31.31 5.84
CA LEU A 219 6.96 -30.70 6.83
C LEU A 219 6.13 -30.16 8.00
N ASN A 220 6.05 -31.02 9.02
CA ASN A 220 5.67 -30.68 10.39
C ASN A 220 6.80 -29.84 11.00
N ILE A 221 6.51 -28.63 11.50
CA ILE A 221 7.25 -28.05 12.62
C ILE A 221 6.27 -27.32 13.55
N THR A 222 6.09 -27.92 14.72
CA THR A 222 5.45 -27.38 15.93
C THR A 222 6.40 -26.48 16.73
N ALA A 223 5.78 -25.60 17.53
CA ALA A 223 6.29 -24.88 18.71
C ALA A 223 7.03 -23.56 18.44
N ALA A 224 6.90 -22.49 19.24
CA ALA A 224 6.36 -22.35 20.58
C ALA A 224 5.77 -20.94 20.81
N CYS A 225 4.71 -20.89 21.60
CA CYS A 225 4.05 -19.68 22.07
C CYS A 225 4.66 -19.26 23.41
N HIS A 226 5.25 -18.06 23.49
CA HIS A 226 5.53 -17.40 24.76
C HIS A 226 5.10 -15.93 24.70
N GLN A 227 4.06 -15.65 25.48
CA GLN A 227 3.54 -14.32 25.76
C GLN A 227 4.58 -13.52 26.56
N SER A 228 4.93 -12.32 26.07
CA SER A 228 5.63 -11.31 26.86
C SER A 228 4.80 -10.05 26.89
N THR A 229 4.13 -9.81 28.01
CA THR A 229 3.49 -8.53 28.34
C THR A 229 4.58 -7.53 28.74
N LYS A 230 5.03 -6.71 27.80
CA LYS A 230 5.79 -5.49 28.11
C LYS A 230 5.12 -4.30 27.45
N THR A 231 4.72 -3.36 28.29
CA THR A 231 4.18 -2.04 27.93
C THR A 231 5.19 -1.32 27.01
N PRO A 232 4.75 -0.70 25.90
CA PRO A 232 5.65 0.01 25.01
C PRO A 232 6.26 1.25 25.70
N PRO A 233 7.51 1.62 25.37
CA PRO A 233 8.13 2.81 25.90
C PRO A 233 7.46 4.07 25.32
N ILE A 234 7.24 5.05 26.20
CA ILE A 234 6.74 6.39 25.86
C ILE A 234 7.79 7.07 24.98
N VAL A 235 7.43 7.37 23.73
CA VAL A 235 8.25 8.20 22.83
C VAL A 235 8.28 9.64 23.38
N PRO A 236 9.45 10.24 23.61
CA PRO A 236 9.53 11.63 24.08
C PRO A 236 9.07 12.58 22.97
N SER A 237 8.00 13.34 23.22
CA SER A 237 7.51 14.36 22.30
C SER A 237 8.54 15.49 22.11
N MET A 238 8.61 16.05 20.89
CA MET A 238 9.50 17.12 20.41
C MET A 238 9.37 18.50 21.13
N THR A 239 8.92 18.54 22.39
CA THR A 239 8.63 19.79 23.13
C THR A 239 9.83 20.62 23.54
N ALA A 240 11.06 20.16 23.38
CA ALA A 240 12.22 20.85 23.95
C ALA A 240 12.63 22.13 23.18
N ASN A 241 12.32 22.25 21.88
CA ASN A 241 12.88 23.34 21.05
C ASN A 241 11.94 24.53 20.78
N LEU A 242 10.64 24.44 21.09
CA LEU A 242 9.70 25.56 20.90
C LEU A 242 9.53 26.45 22.16
N GLN A 243 9.99 26.00 23.32
CA GLN A 243 9.82 26.75 24.59
C GLN A 243 10.80 27.92 24.78
N GLN A 244 11.80 28.11 23.90
CA GLN A 244 12.86 29.11 24.11
C GLN A 244 12.66 30.47 23.41
N MET A 245 11.58 30.70 22.64
CA MET A 245 11.44 31.93 21.84
C MET A 245 10.19 32.79 22.10
N ILE A 246 9.50 32.64 23.24
CA ILE A 246 8.37 33.53 23.58
C ILE A 246 8.72 34.36 24.81
N ARG A 247 9.18 35.60 24.60
CA ARG A 247 9.23 36.61 25.67
C ARG A 247 7.80 37.13 25.90
N PRO A 248 7.24 37.03 27.11
CA PRO A 248 5.90 37.52 27.38
C PRO A 248 5.88 39.04 27.30
N ALA A 249 5.11 39.57 26.35
CA ALA A 249 4.78 40.99 26.33
C ALA A 249 3.84 41.28 27.52
N PRO A 250 4.01 42.40 28.24
CA PRO A 250 3.12 42.75 29.33
C PRO A 250 1.80 43.27 28.74
N TYR A 251 0.76 42.43 28.71
CA TYR A 251 -0.56 42.83 28.22
C TYR A 251 -1.72 42.32 29.08
N SER A 252 -2.69 43.23 29.22
CA SER A 252 -4.10 43.06 29.56
C SER A 252 -4.73 41.82 28.89
N GLY A 253 -5.56 40.99 29.51
CA GLY A 253 -6.27 41.11 30.77
C GLY A 253 -7.33 40.02 30.86
N ASP A 254 -6.97 38.76 30.58
CA ASP A 254 -7.83 37.65 30.94
C ASP A 254 -7.72 37.42 32.44
N SER A 255 -8.84 37.55 33.15
CA SER A 255 -8.87 37.24 34.58
C SER A 255 -8.55 35.76 34.78
N MET A 256 -7.83 35.42 35.85
CA MET A 256 -7.56 34.01 36.20
C MET A 256 -8.81 33.11 36.21
N PRO A 257 -9.99 33.58 36.67
CA PRO A 257 -11.24 32.83 36.51
C PRO A 257 -11.60 32.51 35.05
N SER A 258 -11.41 33.45 34.12
CA SER A 258 -11.67 33.23 32.67
C SER A 258 -10.75 32.16 32.08
N LEU A 259 -9.44 32.23 32.37
CA LEU A 259 -8.46 31.25 31.92
C LEU A 259 -8.75 29.85 32.47
N LYS A 260 -9.13 29.74 33.75
CA LYS A 260 -9.57 28.47 34.35
C LYS A 260 -10.80 27.91 33.64
N ALA A 261 -11.82 28.73 33.38
CA ALA A 261 -13.02 28.28 32.67
C ALA A 261 -12.71 27.82 31.23
N ARG A 262 -11.80 28.51 30.53
CA ARG A 262 -11.31 28.10 29.20
C ARG A 262 -10.58 26.76 29.27
N TYR A 263 -9.70 26.58 30.26
CA TYR A 263 -8.99 25.33 30.48
C TYR A 263 -9.91 24.15 30.79
N GLU A 264 -10.95 24.34 31.62
CA GLU A 264 -11.94 23.29 31.88
C GLU A 264 -12.69 22.86 30.60
N ARG A 265 -13.05 23.81 29.73
CA ARG A 265 -13.65 23.50 28.42
C ARG A 265 -12.67 22.76 27.50
N LEU A 266 -11.40 23.15 27.49
CA LEU A 266 -10.34 22.46 26.75
C LEU A 266 -10.21 21.00 27.20
N LYS A 267 -10.09 20.76 28.52
CA LYS A 267 -10.05 19.39 29.09
C LYS A 267 -11.29 18.57 28.74
N ALA A 268 -12.47 19.17 28.77
CA ALA A 268 -13.71 18.50 28.40
C ALA A 268 -13.70 18.06 26.92
N ARG A 269 -13.20 18.92 26.01
CA ARG A 269 -13.04 18.56 24.59
C ARG A 269 -11.97 17.48 24.38
N GLN A 270 -10.83 17.58 25.06
CA GLN A 270 -9.77 16.56 25.06
C GLN A 270 -10.33 15.19 25.49
N ALA A 271 -11.06 15.13 26.60
CA ALA A 271 -11.70 13.91 27.09
C ALA A 271 -12.75 13.37 26.09
N LEU A 272 -13.52 14.25 25.44
CA LEU A 272 -14.48 13.87 24.40
C LEU A 272 -13.77 13.24 23.18
N LEU A 273 -12.66 13.81 22.72
CA LEU A 273 -11.89 13.24 21.61
C LEU A 273 -11.33 11.86 21.98
N VAL A 274 -10.70 11.72 23.15
CA VAL A 274 -10.21 10.43 23.67
C VAL A 274 -11.32 9.38 23.70
N GLY A 275 -12.51 9.76 24.21
CA GLY A 275 -13.68 8.89 24.22
C GLY A 275 -14.09 8.46 22.81
N ARG A 276 -14.16 9.40 21.86
CA ARG A 276 -14.52 9.12 20.46
C ARG A 276 -13.52 8.19 19.77
N VAL A 277 -12.22 8.42 19.94
CA VAL A 277 -11.15 7.56 19.38
C VAL A 277 -11.27 6.15 19.97
N THR A 278 -11.45 6.04 21.29
CA THR A 278 -11.58 4.75 21.97
C THR A 278 -12.80 3.96 21.49
N THR A 279 -13.98 4.60 21.42
CA THR A 279 -15.20 3.95 20.92
C THR A 279 -15.06 3.54 19.45
N PHE A 280 -14.41 4.36 18.62
CA PHE A 280 -14.24 4.01 17.22
C PHE A 280 -13.24 2.86 17.01
N ASN A 281 -12.16 2.82 17.78
CA ASN A 281 -11.22 1.68 17.79
C ASN A 281 -11.95 0.38 18.19
N GLN A 282 -12.81 0.42 19.21
CA GLN A 282 -13.63 -0.74 19.61
C GLN A 282 -14.59 -1.18 18.50
N ARG A 283 -15.30 -0.25 17.86
CA ARG A 283 -16.15 -0.55 16.70
C ARG A 283 -15.38 -1.19 15.55
N SER A 284 -14.20 -0.65 15.23
CA SER A 284 -13.36 -1.16 14.13
C SER A 284 -12.93 -2.60 14.40
N LEU A 285 -12.61 -2.92 15.66
CA LEU A 285 -12.30 -4.28 16.10
C LEU A 285 -13.52 -5.20 16.00
N CYS A 286 -14.71 -4.78 16.46
CA CYS A 286 -15.93 -5.57 16.33
C CYS A 286 -16.27 -5.86 14.86
N THR A 287 -16.15 -4.86 13.99
CA THR A 287 -16.40 -5.02 12.55
C THR A 287 -15.44 -6.03 11.94
N TYR A 288 -14.17 -5.98 12.35
CA TYR A 288 -13.19 -6.98 11.94
C TYR A 288 -13.58 -8.40 12.39
N THR A 289 -13.99 -8.58 13.65
CA THR A 289 -14.46 -9.87 14.16
C THR A 289 -15.68 -10.38 13.40
N ASP A 290 -16.61 -9.51 13.01
CA ASP A 290 -17.77 -9.90 12.18
C ASP A 290 -17.33 -10.39 10.79
N ILE A 291 -16.33 -9.74 10.19
CA ILE A 291 -15.75 -10.15 8.91
C ILE A 291 -15.02 -11.49 9.03
N GLU A 292 -14.27 -11.67 10.12
CA GLU A 292 -13.58 -12.92 10.44
C GLU A 292 -14.58 -14.08 10.63
N ASN A 293 -15.65 -13.85 11.39
CA ASN A 293 -16.75 -14.80 11.60
C ASN A 293 -17.49 -15.15 10.30
N ALA A 294 -17.55 -14.22 9.34
CA ALA A 294 -18.09 -14.48 8.01
C ALA A 294 -17.17 -15.40 7.16
N GLN A 295 -16.05 -15.86 7.72
CA GLN A 295 -15.03 -16.70 7.07
C GLN A 295 -14.49 -16.07 5.79
N LEU A 296 -14.48 -14.73 5.69
CA LEU A 296 -13.99 -14.05 4.49
C LEU A 296 -12.50 -14.36 4.24
N ALA A 297 -11.71 -14.41 5.32
CA ALA A 297 -10.30 -14.79 5.27
C ALA A 297 -10.08 -16.19 4.66
N GLU A 298 -10.88 -17.17 5.10
CA GLU A 298 -10.81 -18.56 4.63
C GLU A 298 -11.29 -18.69 3.19
N ARG A 299 -12.45 -18.10 2.87
CA ARG A 299 -13.06 -18.15 1.53
C ARG A 299 -12.17 -17.55 0.46
N VAL A 300 -11.32 -16.62 0.87
CA VAL A 300 -10.53 -15.85 -0.05
C VAL A 300 -9.02 -16.10 0.10
N GLY A 301 -8.63 -17.01 1.00
CA GLY A 301 -7.28 -17.55 1.08
C GLY A 301 -6.25 -16.55 1.60
N THR A 302 -6.65 -15.62 2.47
CA THR A 302 -5.75 -14.60 3.03
C THR A 302 -5.95 -14.41 4.52
N GLU A 303 -4.85 -14.19 5.23
CA GLU A 303 -4.91 -13.66 6.60
C GLU A 303 -5.46 -12.23 6.56
N LEU A 304 -6.69 -12.04 7.04
CA LEU A 304 -7.18 -10.71 7.38
C LEU A 304 -6.45 -10.24 8.64
N ARG A 305 -6.20 -8.94 8.74
CA ARG A 305 -5.66 -8.33 9.96
C ARG A 305 -6.58 -7.21 10.41
N PRO A 306 -6.80 -7.05 11.73
CA PRO A 306 -7.60 -5.94 12.23
C PRO A 306 -6.94 -4.63 11.81
N PHE A 307 -7.76 -3.62 11.51
CA PHE A 307 -7.24 -2.28 11.32
C PHE A 307 -6.44 -1.87 12.54
N ALA A 308 -5.23 -1.36 12.32
CA ALA A 308 -4.42 -0.82 13.40
C ALA A 308 -5.24 0.26 14.13
N PRO A 309 -5.42 0.14 15.46
CA PRO A 309 -6.18 1.13 16.21
C PRO A 309 -5.44 2.46 16.15
N LEU A 310 -6.20 3.56 16.05
CA LEU A 310 -5.61 4.88 16.15
C LEU A 310 -5.04 5.05 17.56
N SER A 311 -3.80 5.56 17.68
CA SER A 311 -3.23 5.88 18.98
C SER A 311 -4.12 6.86 19.72
N ILE A 312 -4.40 6.58 20.99
CA ILE A 312 -5.21 7.48 21.82
C ILE A 312 -4.39 8.74 22.09
N PRO A 313 -4.88 9.94 21.72
CA PRO A 313 -4.16 11.18 21.96
C PRO A 313 -3.85 11.36 23.45
N THR A 314 -2.65 11.86 23.75
CA THR A 314 -2.24 12.18 25.12
C THR A 314 -2.04 13.68 25.23
N PHE A 315 -2.77 14.31 26.14
CA PHE A 315 -2.75 15.76 26.32
C PHE A 315 -1.93 16.15 27.54
N LYS A 316 -1.21 17.27 27.44
CA LYS A 316 -0.38 17.76 28.53
C LYS A 316 -1.20 18.57 29.51
N THR A 317 -0.96 18.32 30.79
CA THR A 317 -1.50 19.19 31.84
C THR A 317 -0.74 20.51 31.82
N ILE A 318 -1.47 21.61 31.60
CA ILE A 318 -0.90 22.96 31.65
C ILE A 318 -0.68 23.32 33.13
N SER A 319 0.57 23.29 33.57
CA SER A 319 0.94 23.58 34.97
C SER A 319 0.86 25.07 35.31
N ILE A 320 1.13 25.94 34.33
CA ILE A 320 1.02 27.40 34.45
C ILE A 320 0.00 27.89 33.43
N LEU A 321 -1.18 28.30 33.90
CA LEU A 321 -2.25 28.77 33.03
C LEU A 321 -1.93 30.17 32.49
N THR A 322 -1.40 30.20 31.28
CA THR A 322 -1.29 31.41 30.46
C THR A 322 -2.18 31.30 29.24
N ARG A 323 -2.46 32.44 28.60
CA ARG A 323 -3.26 32.48 27.37
C ARG A 323 -2.57 31.72 26.24
N GLU A 324 -1.27 31.93 26.09
CA GLU A 324 -0.44 31.33 25.04
C GLU A 324 -0.35 29.82 25.18
N ALA A 325 -0.24 29.32 26.43
CA ALA A 325 -0.25 27.88 26.69
C ALA A 325 -1.60 27.24 26.33
N LEU A 326 -2.71 27.94 26.61
CA LEU A 326 -4.05 27.47 26.23
C LEU A 326 -4.27 27.51 24.72
N GLU A 327 -3.83 28.57 24.05
CA GLU A 327 -3.93 28.71 22.58
C GLU A 327 -3.14 27.62 21.86
N LEU A 328 -1.93 27.33 22.32
CA LEU A 328 -1.10 26.26 21.76
C LEU A 328 -1.74 24.88 21.93
N GLU A 329 -2.24 24.56 23.12
CA GLU A 329 -2.91 23.26 23.37
C GLU A 329 -4.27 23.15 22.67
N GLU A 330 -4.99 24.26 22.48
CA GLU A 330 -6.20 24.31 21.64
C GLU A 330 -5.89 24.04 20.16
N GLN A 331 -4.76 24.55 19.66
CA GLN A 331 -4.29 24.27 18.30
C GLN A 331 -3.96 22.78 18.14
N TYR A 332 -3.18 22.20 19.04
CA TYR A 332 -2.87 20.77 19.00
C TYR A 332 -4.12 19.89 19.06
N LEU A 333 -5.08 20.24 19.94
CA LEU A 333 -6.36 19.54 19.97
C LEU A 333 -7.11 19.65 18.64
N ALA A 334 -7.11 20.81 17.98
CA ALA A 334 -7.77 20.99 16.69
C ALA A 334 -7.12 20.15 15.58
N GLU A 335 -5.79 20.04 15.58
CA GLU A 335 -5.03 19.17 14.68
C GLU A 335 -5.38 17.69 14.90
N ASP A 336 -5.40 17.23 16.16
CA ASP A 336 -5.81 15.85 16.51
C ASP A 336 -7.28 15.56 16.15
N GLU A 337 -8.18 16.52 16.35
CA GLU A 337 -9.59 16.40 15.95
C GLU A 337 -9.73 16.26 14.42
N ALA A 338 -8.97 17.05 13.64
CA ALA A 338 -8.97 16.98 12.19
C ALA A 338 -8.37 15.66 11.67
N TYR A 339 -7.26 15.22 12.26
CA TYR A 339 -6.63 13.94 11.94
C TYR A 339 -7.56 12.76 12.23
N PHE A 340 -8.19 12.74 13.41
CA PHE A 340 -9.19 11.72 13.76
C PHE A 340 -10.38 11.73 12.79
N ALA A 341 -10.88 12.92 12.39
CA ALA A 341 -11.98 13.02 11.44
C ALA A 341 -11.63 12.41 10.08
N ALA A 342 -10.43 12.72 9.55
CA ALA A 342 -9.94 12.14 8.30
C ALA A 342 -9.76 10.62 8.40
N TRP A 343 -9.10 10.15 9.46
CA TRP A 343 -8.89 8.71 9.69
C TRP A 343 -10.21 7.96 9.86
N ARG A 344 -11.15 8.49 10.65
CA ARG A 344 -12.49 7.92 10.84
C ARG A 344 -13.23 7.78 9.51
N LYS A 345 -13.19 8.82 8.69
CA LYS A 345 -13.83 8.87 7.37
C LYS A 345 -13.27 7.78 6.45
N ASP A 346 -11.95 7.61 6.40
CA ASP A 346 -11.29 6.51 5.67
C ASP A 346 -11.76 5.13 6.14
N LYS A 347 -11.76 4.89 7.46
CA LYS A 347 -12.18 3.59 8.01
C LYS A 347 -13.65 3.28 7.77
N LEU A 348 -14.54 4.25 7.98
CA LEU A 348 -15.95 4.06 7.67
C LEU A 348 -16.20 3.78 6.19
N PHE A 349 -15.50 4.48 5.29
CA PHE A 349 -15.61 4.19 3.86
C PHE A 349 -15.14 2.76 3.56
N THR A 350 -14.05 2.34 4.19
CA THR A 350 -13.52 0.99 4.06
C THR A 350 -14.49 -0.08 4.55
N GLU A 351 -15.19 0.14 5.67
CA GLU A 351 -16.26 -0.76 6.13
C GLU A 351 -17.33 -0.93 5.03
N LYS A 352 -17.71 0.14 4.32
CA LYS A 352 -18.67 0.07 3.20
C LYS A 352 -18.12 -0.74 2.01
N LEU A 353 -16.84 -0.57 1.68
CA LEU A 353 -16.21 -1.35 0.62
C LEU A 353 -16.13 -2.84 0.95
N ILE A 354 -15.83 -3.19 2.20
CA ILE A 354 -15.82 -4.60 2.63
C ILE A 354 -17.21 -5.22 2.50
N ALA A 355 -18.27 -4.49 2.85
CA ALA A 355 -19.63 -4.98 2.66
C ALA A 355 -19.93 -5.32 1.19
N ILE A 356 -19.48 -4.48 0.23
CA ILE A 356 -19.58 -4.77 -1.21
C ILE A 356 -18.81 -6.05 -1.55
N SER A 357 -17.57 -6.18 -1.07
CA SER A 357 -16.75 -7.36 -1.33
C SER A 357 -17.36 -8.65 -0.79
N LEU A 358 -18.02 -8.61 0.36
CA LEU A 358 -18.75 -9.77 0.90
C LEU A 358 -19.83 -10.27 -0.06
N PHE A 359 -20.61 -9.36 -0.66
CA PHE A 359 -21.63 -9.74 -1.65
C PHE A 359 -21.00 -10.33 -2.92
N VAL A 360 -19.93 -9.73 -3.42
CA VAL A 360 -19.21 -10.24 -4.61
C VAL A 360 -18.67 -11.64 -4.34
N THR A 361 -17.98 -11.86 -3.22
CA THR A 361 -17.43 -13.17 -2.85
C THR A 361 -18.53 -14.22 -2.72
N ASN A 362 -19.64 -13.90 -2.06
CA ASN A 362 -20.77 -14.82 -1.94
C ASN A 362 -21.34 -15.19 -3.32
N GLY A 363 -21.40 -14.25 -4.26
CA GLY A 363 -21.91 -14.49 -5.61
C GLY A 363 -21.03 -15.43 -6.42
N THR A 364 -19.71 -15.28 -6.32
CA THR A 364 -18.76 -16.17 -7.02
C THR A 364 -18.79 -17.62 -6.53
N MET A 365 -19.20 -17.83 -5.26
CA MET A 365 -19.32 -19.14 -4.64
C MET A 365 -20.65 -19.84 -4.97
N MET A 366 -21.65 -19.11 -5.48
CA MET A 366 -22.96 -19.67 -5.86
C MET A 366 -22.88 -20.42 -7.21
N LYS A 367 -22.28 -21.62 -7.21
CA LYS A 367 -22.40 -22.55 -8.35
C LYS A 367 -23.79 -23.20 -8.35
N GLY A 368 -24.63 -22.83 -9.32
CA GLY A 368 -25.96 -23.41 -9.48
C GLY A 368 -27.03 -22.80 -8.57
N GLY A 369 -26.84 -21.56 -8.10
CA GLY A 369 -27.87 -20.84 -7.36
C GLY A 369 -29.15 -20.66 -8.17
N THR A 370 -30.29 -20.65 -7.48
CA THR A 370 -31.59 -20.35 -8.06
C THR A 370 -31.66 -18.90 -8.55
N GLU A 371 -32.58 -18.61 -9.46
CA GLU A 371 -32.80 -17.25 -9.97
C GLU A 371 -33.09 -16.25 -8.84
N GLU A 372 -33.84 -16.67 -7.81
CA GLU A 372 -34.19 -15.83 -6.66
C GLU A 372 -32.98 -15.55 -5.76
N GLU A 373 -32.07 -16.51 -5.60
CA GLU A 373 -30.81 -16.33 -4.86
C GLU A 373 -29.88 -15.33 -5.57
N VAL A 374 -29.74 -15.47 -6.90
CA VAL A 374 -28.95 -14.55 -7.72
C VAL A 374 -29.53 -13.14 -7.65
N LYS A 375 -30.86 -13.01 -7.76
CA LYS A 375 -31.56 -11.74 -7.64
C LYS A 375 -31.35 -11.09 -6.26
N THR A 376 -31.52 -11.86 -5.19
CA THR A 376 -31.29 -11.38 -3.81
C THR A 376 -29.86 -10.88 -3.62
N LEU A 377 -28.88 -11.58 -4.21
CA LEU A 377 -27.48 -11.19 -4.15
C LEU A 377 -27.22 -9.87 -4.90
N LEU A 378 -27.76 -9.73 -6.11
CA LEU A 378 -27.63 -8.51 -6.92
C LEU A 378 -28.31 -7.31 -6.26
N ASP A 379 -29.49 -7.51 -5.67
CA ASP A 379 -30.19 -6.45 -4.93
C ASP A 379 -29.39 -6.01 -3.70
N GLY A 380 -28.81 -6.96 -2.96
CA GLY A 380 -27.93 -6.68 -1.82
C GLY A 380 -26.65 -5.95 -2.21
N LEU A 381 -26.00 -6.38 -3.30
CA LEU A 381 -24.81 -5.75 -3.86
C LEU A 381 -25.10 -4.30 -4.29
N ASN A 382 -26.19 -4.08 -5.03
CA ASN A 382 -26.61 -2.75 -5.46
C ASN A 382 -26.92 -1.84 -4.25
N ALA A 383 -27.59 -2.37 -3.22
CA ALA A 383 -27.85 -1.63 -1.98
C ALA A 383 -26.54 -1.22 -1.28
N ALA A 384 -25.58 -2.14 -1.15
CA ALA A 384 -24.27 -1.87 -0.55
C ALA A 384 -23.48 -0.81 -1.33
N MET A 385 -23.46 -0.90 -2.66
CA MET A 385 -22.82 0.10 -3.52
C MET A 385 -23.45 1.49 -3.35
N ARG A 386 -24.78 1.59 -3.37
CA ARG A 386 -25.48 2.86 -3.18
C ARG A 386 -25.21 3.46 -1.81
N ASP A 387 -25.12 2.63 -0.78
CA ASP A 387 -24.76 3.07 0.57
C ASP A 387 -23.32 3.62 0.63
N ALA A 388 -22.36 2.95 -0.02
CA ALA A 388 -20.99 3.44 -0.14
C ALA A 388 -20.91 4.79 -0.87
N PHE A 389 -21.63 4.96 -1.98
CA PHE A 389 -21.69 6.23 -2.72
C PHE A 389 -22.38 7.35 -1.93
N LYS A 390 -23.47 7.03 -1.20
CA LYS A 390 -24.12 8.00 -0.31
C LYS A 390 -23.19 8.47 0.79
N PHE A 391 -22.47 7.53 1.41
CA PHE A 391 -21.48 7.86 2.43
C PHE A 391 -20.35 8.72 1.85
N ALA A 392 -19.79 8.31 0.70
CA ALA A 392 -18.75 9.07 0.02
C ALA A 392 -19.22 10.49 -0.33
N ALA A 393 -20.47 10.66 -0.76
CA ALA A 393 -21.05 11.96 -1.03
C ALA A 393 -21.27 12.80 0.22
N SER A 394 -21.84 12.23 1.30
CA SER A 394 -22.07 12.96 2.54
C SER A 394 -20.77 13.42 3.21
N GLU A 395 -19.69 12.67 3.01
CA GLU A 395 -18.37 12.99 3.54
C GLU A 395 -17.53 13.84 2.57
N GLY A 396 -18.05 14.21 1.39
CA GLY A 396 -17.30 14.99 0.39
C GLY A 396 -16.10 14.25 -0.22
N ILE A 397 -16.10 12.91 -0.21
CA ILE A 397 -15.15 12.07 -0.97
C ILE A 397 -15.52 12.10 -2.46
N TYR A 398 -16.82 12.15 -2.75
CA TYR A 398 -17.38 12.03 -4.09
C TYR A 398 -18.45 13.08 -4.33
N ASN A 399 -18.29 13.90 -5.37
CA ASN A 399 -19.24 14.98 -5.70
C ASN A 399 -20.15 14.65 -6.89
N GLY A 400 -20.08 13.43 -7.42
CA GLY A 400 -20.88 13.02 -8.56
C GLY A 400 -22.28 12.52 -8.19
N PRO A 401 -23.08 12.08 -9.18
CA PRO A 401 -24.42 11.55 -8.94
C PRO A 401 -24.35 10.21 -8.18
N ILE A 402 -25.27 10.01 -7.24
CA ILE A 402 -25.44 8.71 -6.58
C ILE A 402 -26.11 7.76 -7.58
N PRO A 403 -25.53 6.59 -7.87
CA PRO A 403 -26.11 5.66 -8.83
C PRO A 403 -27.50 5.18 -8.39
N ARG A 404 -28.39 5.03 -9.37
CA ARG A 404 -29.76 4.53 -9.13
C ARG A 404 -29.85 3.03 -9.42
N ALA A 405 -29.12 2.57 -10.42
CA ALA A 405 -28.97 1.17 -10.78
C ALA A 405 -27.53 0.68 -10.59
N PHE A 406 -27.37 -0.65 -10.60
CA PHE A 406 -26.07 -1.30 -10.50
C PHE A 406 -25.15 -0.92 -11.68
N ASP A 407 -25.68 -0.90 -12.90
CA ASP A 407 -24.92 -0.54 -14.11
C ASP A 407 -24.42 0.91 -14.06
N ASP A 408 -25.22 1.85 -13.53
CA ASP A 408 -24.77 3.23 -13.30
C ASP A 408 -23.60 3.29 -12.33
N ALA A 409 -23.63 2.46 -11.28
CA ALA A 409 -22.60 2.40 -10.26
C ALA A 409 -21.30 1.86 -10.86
N LEU A 410 -21.38 0.85 -11.74
CA LEU A 410 -20.23 0.32 -12.47
C LEU A 410 -19.62 1.35 -13.43
N LEU A 411 -20.45 2.04 -14.21
CA LEU A 411 -19.99 3.09 -15.14
C LEU A 411 -19.32 4.25 -14.40
N LEU A 412 -19.88 4.66 -13.25
CA LEU A 412 -19.29 5.69 -12.41
C LEU A 412 -17.93 5.28 -11.85
N LEU A 413 -17.80 4.05 -11.36
CA LEU A 413 -16.51 3.51 -10.89
C LEU A 413 -15.46 3.51 -12.02
N GLN A 414 -15.85 3.11 -13.23
CA GLN A 414 -14.96 3.14 -14.41
C GLN A 414 -14.53 4.57 -14.78
N SER A 415 -15.45 5.54 -14.71
CA SER A 415 -15.14 6.94 -15.03
C SER A 415 -14.11 7.56 -14.05
N LEU A 416 -14.19 7.19 -12.77
CA LEU A 416 -13.30 7.69 -11.72
C LEU A 416 -11.84 7.24 -11.89
N ASP A 417 -11.57 6.12 -12.55
CA ASP A 417 -10.21 5.63 -12.77
C ASP A 417 -9.52 6.24 -14.00
N THR A 418 -10.30 6.60 -15.02
CA THR A 418 -9.75 7.20 -16.25
C THR A 418 -9.30 8.66 -16.08
N GLY A 419 -9.53 9.27 -14.91
CA GLY A 419 -9.19 10.67 -14.64
C GLY A 419 -9.89 11.68 -15.55
N SER A 420 -10.94 11.24 -16.26
CA SER A 420 -11.70 12.08 -17.19
C SER A 420 -12.88 12.73 -16.47
N SER A 421 -12.56 13.73 -15.64
CA SER A 421 -13.53 14.68 -15.08
C SER A 421 -12.97 16.09 -15.10
#